data_AF-A0A5K8A943-F1
#
_entry.id   AF-A0A5K8A943-F1
#
_cell.length_a   1.000
_cell.length_b   1.000
_cell.length_c   1.000
_cell.angle_alpha   90.00
_cell.angle_beta   90.00
_cell.angle_gamma   90.00
#
_symmetry.space_group_name_H-M   'P 1'
#
loop_
_entity.id
_entity.type
_entity.pdbx_description
1 polymer ?
#
loop_
_entity_poly.entity_id
_entity_poly.type
_entity_poly.pdbx_seq_one_letter_code
_entity_poly.pdbx_strand_id
1 'polypeptide(L)'
;MFVKQRTTQILSLQSMIARNKGVEQSASAIARFRDDFINQMFDCPHLVSTARHQIETIRFLEKQIKDIEAEVEGIVELDKAYQKLLSIPGIGRILAMTIMLEVGDIGRFETVGNYSSYCRCVKAQSTSNGKKKGNNNRKNGNRYLSWAYVEAANHNKRSCPRARKFVERKTAEKNYTVAIKALANKLSKASYFIMRDQTTYDPSLLFG
;
A
#
# COMPACT_ATOMS: atom_id res chain seq x y z
N MET A 1 13.45 -2.79 -4.29
CA MET A 1 14.32 -2.01 -5.19
C MET A 1 13.68 -1.83 -6.58
N PHE A 2 13.28 -2.91 -7.25
CA PHE A 2 12.66 -2.87 -8.59
C PHE A 2 11.33 -2.10 -8.66
N VAL A 3 10.43 -2.23 -7.68
CA VAL A 3 9.18 -1.46 -7.65
C VAL A 3 9.44 0.06 -7.73
N LYS A 4 10.40 0.56 -6.95
CA LYS A 4 10.79 1.97 -6.95
C LYS A 4 11.34 2.40 -8.31
N GLN A 5 12.24 1.60 -8.89
CA GLN A 5 12.80 1.88 -10.21
C GLN A 5 11.73 1.92 -11.31
N ARG A 6 10.80 0.94 -11.31
CA ARG A 6 9.67 0.90 -12.24
C ARG A 6 8.81 2.15 -12.11
N THR A 7 8.45 2.54 -10.89
CA THR A 7 7.67 3.76 -10.63
C THR A 7 8.42 5.01 -11.11
N THR A 8 9.73 5.10 -10.89
CA THR A 8 10.54 6.21 -11.42
C THR A 8 10.49 6.28 -12.95
N GLN A 9 10.57 5.16 -13.65
CA GLN A 9 10.44 5.12 -15.12
C GLN A 9 9.05 5.55 -15.59
N ILE A 10 7.98 5.08 -14.92
CA ILE A 10 6.61 5.49 -15.21
C ILE A 10 6.45 7.02 -15.04
N LEU A 11 6.92 7.57 -13.92
CA LEU A 11 6.83 9.02 -13.65
C LEU A 11 7.62 9.85 -14.66
N SER A 12 8.80 9.37 -15.07
CA SER A 12 9.61 10.01 -16.11
C SER A 12 8.86 10.08 -17.44
N LEU A 13 8.27 8.95 -17.86
CA LEU A 13 7.47 8.86 -19.07
C LEU A 13 6.19 9.70 -19.01
N GLN A 14 5.47 9.69 -17.88
CA GLN A 14 4.31 10.58 -17.66
C GLN A 14 4.69 12.05 -17.85
N SER A 15 5.81 12.45 -17.24
CA SER A 15 6.31 13.82 -17.34
C SER A 15 6.70 14.17 -18.78
N MET A 16 7.29 13.24 -19.52
CA MET A 16 7.63 13.43 -20.93
C MET A 16 6.37 13.57 -21.81
N ILE A 17 5.35 12.73 -21.60
CA ILE A 17 4.08 12.80 -22.34
C ILE A 17 3.38 14.14 -22.04
N ALA A 18 3.27 14.52 -20.77
CA ALA A 18 2.62 15.77 -20.37
C ALA A 18 3.29 16.99 -21.01
N ARG A 19 4.63 17.05 -21.03
CA ARG A 19 5.37 18.17 -21.63
C ARG A 19 5.22 18.29 -23.14
N ASN A 20 5.10 17.18 -23.86
CA ASN A 20 5.11 17.19 -25.33
C ASN A 20 3.72 17.09 -25.96
N LYS A 21 2.72 16.56 -25.25
CA LYS A 21 1.37 16.34 -25.77
C LYS A 21 0.29 17.06 -24.96
N GLY A 22 0.64 17.70 -23.84
CA GLY A 22 -0.31 18.44 -22.99
C GLY A 22 -1.36 17.55 -22.32
N VAL A 23 -1.17 16.22 -22.32
CA VAL A 23 -2.11 15.25 -21.75
C VAL A 23 -1.46 14.50 -20.60
N GLU A 24 -2.22 14.30 -19.53
CA GLU A 24 -1.82 13.40 -18.46
C GLU A 24 -2.24 11.96 -18.78
N GLN A 25 -1.37 11.01 -18.48
CA GLN A 25 -1.63 9.59 -18.66
C GLN A 25 -1.53 8.87 -17.32
N SER A 26 -2.48 7.99 -17.05
CA SER A 26 -2.42 7.15 -15.84
C SER A 26 -1.29 6.13 -15.95
N ALA A 27 -0.69 5.75 -14.81
CA ALA A 27 0.30 4.67 -14.77
C ALA A 27 -0.24 3.36 -15.38
N SER A 28 -1.53 3.08 -15.16
CA SER A 28 -2.22 1.93 -15.76
C SER A 28 -2.38 2.01 -17.27
N ALA A 29 -2.53 3.21 -17.84
CA ALA A 29 -2.57 3.39 -19.29
C ALA A 29 -1.19 3.13 -19.90
N ILE A 30 -0.14 3.70 -19.32
CA ILE A 30 1.24 3.51 -19.76
C ILE A 30 1.64 2.04 -19.78
N ALA A 31 1.29 1.28 -18.74
CA ALA A 31 1.57 -0.15 -18.67
C ALA A 31 0.90 -0.96 -19.80
N ARG A 32 -0.15 -0.43 -20.42
CA ARG A 32 -0.92 -1.06 -21.50
C ARG A 32 -0.58 -0.54 -22.90
N PHE A 33 0.33 0.42 -23.01
CA PHE A 33 0.73 0.94 -24.33
C PHE A 33 1.35 -0.18 -25.15
N ARG A 34 0.84 -0.31 -26.38
CA ARG A 34 1.37 -1.21 -27.41
C ARG A 34 2.36 -0.45 -28.28
N ASP A 35 3.23 -1.18 -28.94
CA ASP A 35 4.38 -0.60 -29.66
C ASP A 35 3.94 0.25 -30.86
N ASP A 36 2.85 -0.14 -31.52
CA ASP A 36 2.15 0.64 -32.56
C ASP A 36 1.72 2.03 -32.07
N PHE A 37 1.12 2.09 -30.87
CA PHE A 37 0.68 3.33 -30.27
C PHE A 37 1.85 4.24 -29.88
N ILE A 38 2.94 3.66 -29.38
CA ILE A 38 4.16 4.41 -29.01
C ILE A 38 4.79 5.06 -30.25
N ASN A 39 4.84 4.33 -31.36
CA ASN A 39 5.41 4.80 -32.61
C ASN A 39 4.68 6.02 -33.20
N GLN A 40 3.39 6.17 -32.89
CA GLN A 40 2.56 7.29 -33.34
C GLN A 40 2.42 8.39 -32.28
N MET A 41 3.00 8.20 -31.09
CA MET A 41 2.76 9.08 -29.95
C MET A 41 3.44 10.44 -30.08
N PHE A 42 4.64 10.47 -30.68
CA PHE A 42 5.45 11.68 -30.81
C PHE A 42 5.88 11.89 -32.26
N ASP A 43 5.91 13.16 -32.66
CA ASP A 43 6.32 13.56 -34.02
C ASP A 43 7.85 13.51 -34.17
N CYS A 44 8.58 13.63 -33.05
CA CYS A 44 10.04 13.53 -33.01
C CYS A 44 10.49 12.06 -32.83
N PRO A 45 11.29 11.49 -33.77
CA PRO A 45 11.76 10.11 -33.70
C PRO A 45 12.57 9.79 -32.43
N HIS A 46 13.32 10.75 -31.90
CA HIS A 46 14.08 10.56 -30.67
C HIS A 46 13.20 10.42 -29.42
N LEU A 47 12.05 11.10 -29.40
CA LEU A 47 11.06 10.96 -28.32
C LEU A 47 10.36 9.60 -28.39
N VAL A 48 10.01 9.13 -29.60
CA VAL A 48 9.49 7.77 -29.82
C VAL A 48 10.49 6.74 -29.33
N SER A 49 11.77 6.86 -29.71
CA SER A 49 12.83 5.96 -29.27
C SER A 49 12.98 5.96 -27.75
N THR A 50 12.98 7.14 -27.12
CA THR A 50 13.07 7.25 -25.65
C THR A 50 11.88 6.59 -24.96
N ALA A 51 10.66 6.84 -25.42
CA ALA A 51 9.44 6.26 -24.87
C ALA A 51 9.45 4.72 -24.99
N ARG A 52 9.89 4.20 -26.14
CA ARG A 52 10.02 2.76 -26.37
C ARG A 52 10.97 2.11 -25.37
N HIS A 53 12.20 2.63 -25.22
CA HIS A 53 13.16 2.08 -24.26
C HIS A 53 12.69 2.19 -22.80
N GLN A 54 12.00 3.28 -22.44
CA GLN A 54 11.41 3.42 -21.11
C GLN A 54 10.32 2.36 -20.86
N ILE A 55 9.45 2.11 -21.84
CA ILE A 55 8.38 1.11 -21.74
C ILE A 55 8.96 -0.31 -21.69
N GLU A 56 9.96 -0.62 -22.52
CA GLU A 56 10.71 -1.89 -22.46
C GLU A 56 11.31 -2.09 -21.06
N THR A 57 11.92 -1.05 -20.49
CA THR A 57 12.47 -1.08 -19.12
C THR A 57 11.38 -1.30 -18.08
N ILE A 58 10.22 -0.63 -18.21
CA ILE A 58 9.07 -0.82 -17.32
C ILE A 58 8.58 -2.27 -17.37
N ARG A 59 8.41 -2.84 -18.57
CA ARG A 59 7.97 -4.22 -18.79
C ARG A 59 8.98 -5.22 -18.22
N PHE A 60 10.27 -4.99 -18.44
CA PHE A 60 11.34 -5.81 -17.86
C PHE A 60 11.29 -5.81 -16.33
N LEU A 61 11.23 -4.63 -15.71
CA LEU A 61 11.14 -4.52 -14.25
C LEU A 61 9.86 -5.14 -13.71
N GLU A 62 8.74 -5.03 -14.41
CA GLU A 62 7.49 -5.68 -14.02
C GLU A 62 7.60 -7.20 -14.06
N LYS A 63 8.25 -7.77 -15.08
CA LYS A 63 8.54 -9.20 -15.14
C LYS A 63 9.40 -9.64 -13.94
N GLN A 64 10.51 -8.96 -13.68
CA GLN A 64 11.37 -9.29 -12.53
C GLN A 64 10.63 -9.23 -11.19
N ILE A 65 9.72 -8.26 -11.03
CA ILE A 65 8.89 -8.16 -9.83
C ILE A 65 7.97 -9.39 -9.71
N LYS A 66 7.28 -9.76 -10.79
CA LYS A 66 6.35 -10.91 -10.79
C LYS A 66 7.08 -12.23 -10.53
N ASP A 67 8.25 -12.43 -11.14
CA ASP A 67 9.03 -13.64 -10.97
C ASP A 67 9.47 -13.81 -9.50
N ILE A 68 9.93 -12.72 -8.86
CA ILE A 68 10.28 -12.72 -7.43
C ILE A 68 9.04 -12.93 -6.55
N GLU A 69 7.91 -12.28 -6.88
CA GLU A 69 6.66 -12.47 -6.13
C GLU A 69 6.21 -13.94 -6.18
N ALA A 70 6.30 -14.59 -7.35
CA ALA A 70 5.95 -16.00 -7.51
C ALA A 70 6.88 -16.94 -6.75
N GLU A 71 8.20 -16.68 -6.75
CA GLU A 71 9.17 -17.46 -5.98
C GLU A 71 8.88 -17.37 -4.47
N VAL A 72 8.64 -16.16 -3.95
CA VAL A 72 8.32 -15.95 -2.54
C VAL A 72 7.00 -16.64 -2.17
N GLU A 73 5.98 -16.53 -3.02
CA GLU A 73 4.70 -17.21 -2.80
C GLU A 73 4.80 -18.74 -2.79
N GLY A 74 5.79 -19.32 -3.49
CA GLY A 74 6.03 -20.76 -3.50
C GLY A 74 6.73 -21.29 -2.24
N ILE A 75 7.42 -20.43 -1.49
CA ILE A 75 8.19 -20.82 -0.29
C ILE A 75 7.36 -20.68 0.99
N VAL A 76 6.40 -19.74 1.00
CA VAL A 76 5.67 -19.39 2.23
C VAL A 76 4.54 -20.39 2.49
N GLU A 77 4.65 -21.14 3.58
CA GLU A 77 3.53 -21.92 4.11
C GLU A 77 2.42 -20.99 4.60
N LEU A 78 1.23 -21.13 4.02
CA LEU A 78 0.10 -20.25 4.31
C LEU A 78 -0.59 -20.69 5.60
N ASP A 79 -0.34 -19.97 6.68
CA ASP A 79 -1.08 -20.13 7.95
C ASP A 79 -2.58 -19.79 7.77
N LYS A 80 -3.45 -20.35 8.61
CA LYS A 80 -4.88 -19.99 8.68
C LYS A 80 -5.06 -18.49 8.91
N ALA A 81 -4.22 -17.87 9.75
CA ALA A 81 -4.22 -16.43 10.00
C ALA A 81 -4.02 -15.62 8.69
N TYR A 82 -3.12 -16.09 7.82
CA TYR A 82 -2.88 -15.47 6.51
C TYR A 82 -4.12 -15.48 5.62
N GLN A 83 -4.82 -16.62 5.54
CA GLN A 83 -6.03 -16.73 4.73
C GLN A 83 -7.13 -15.79 5.22
N LYS A 84 -7.23 -15.59 6.54
CA LYS A 84 -8.20 -14.65 7.11
C LYS A 84 -7.83 -13.20 6.84
N LEU A 85 -6.55 -12.83 6.81
CA LEU A 85 -6.12 -11.48 6.43
C LEU A 85 -6.53 -11.10 5.00
N LEU A 86 -6.52 -12.06 4.07
CA LEU A 86 -6.97 -11.84 2.69
C LEU A 86 -8.46 -11.50 2.57
N SER A 87 -9.26 -11.76 3.60
CA SER A 87 -10.67 -11.33 3.63
C SER A 87 -10.84 -9.82 3.78
N ILE A 88 -9.81 -9.10 4.23
CA ILE A 88 -9.83 -7.64 4.35
C ILE A 88 -9.62 -7.01 2.96
N PRO A 89 -10.60 -6.25 2.41
CA PRO A 89 -10.42 -5.59 1.13
C PRO A 89 -9.19 -4.69 1.15
N GLY A 90 -8.33 -4.80 0.14
CA GLY A 90 -7.10 -4.03 0.05
C GLY A 90 -5.86 -4.67 0.67
N ILE A 91 -5.99 -5.77 1.42
CA ILE A 91 -4.85 -6.62 1.79
C ILE A 91 -4.74 -7.75 0.74
N GLY A 92 -3.77 -7.62 -0.16
CA GLY A 92 -3.42 -8.66 -1.12
C GLY A 92 -2.37 -9.64 -0.57
N ARG A 93 -1.99 -10.64 -1.37
CA ARG A 93 -1.06 -11.73 -0.99
C ARG A 93 0.26 -11.21 -0.42
N ILE A 94 0.91 -10.28 -1.10
CA ILE A 94 2.18 -9.67 -0.64
C ILE A 94 2.02 -8.93 0.69
N LEU A 95 0.93 -8.16 0.85
CA LEU A 95 0.68 -7.41 2.08
C LEU A 95 0.32 -8.35 3.24
N ALA A 96 -0.48 -9.39 2.99
CA ALA A 96 -0.80 -10.41 3.97
C ALA A 96 0.45 -11.17 4.42
N MET A 97 1.35 -11.54 3.49
CA MET A 97 2.63 -12.19 3.83
C MET A 97 3.50 -11.26 4.65
N THR A 98 3.62 -10.00 4.24
CA THR A 98 4.38 -8.98 4.99
C THR A 98 3.83 -8.85 6.40
N ILE A 99 2.50 -8.78 6.57
CA ILE A 99 1.88 -8.68 7.90
C ILE A 99 2.16 -9.94 8.70
N MET A 100 1.92 -11.12 8.16
CA MET A 100 2.15 -12.39 8.85
C MET A 100 3.59 -12.53 9.34
N LEU A 101 4.58 -12.33 8.45
CA LEU A 101 6.00 -12.53 8.75
C LEU A 101 6.54 -11.49 9.75
N GLU A 102 6.10 -10.23 9.65
CA GLU A 102 6.58 -9.15 10.53
C GLU A 102 5.91 -9.16 11.91
N VAL A 103 4.71 -9.74 12.00
CA VAL A 103 3.99 -9.92 13.27
C VAL A 103 4.50 -11.16 14.00
N GLY A 104 4.63 -12.29 13.29
CA GLY A 104 4.85 -13.59 13.89
C GLY A 104 3.64 -13.99 14.74
N ASP A 105 3.89 -14.45 15.97
CA ASP A 105 2.81 -14.71 16.92
C ASP A 105 2.08 -13.42 17.34
N ILE A 106 0.77 -13.37 17.06
CA ILE A 106 -0.09 -12.25 17.47
C ILE A 106 -0.25 -12.17 19.00
N GLY A 107 -0.12 -13.30 19.71
CA GLY A 107 -0.23 -13.40 21.17
C GLY A 107 0.81 -12.58 21.94
N ARG A 108 1.94 -12.23 21.30
CA ARG A 108 2.96 -11.36 21.89
C ARG A 108 2.46 -9.93 22.17
N PHE A 109 1.33 -9.53 21.58
CA PHE A 109 0.72 -8.23 21.80
C PHE A 109 -0.50 -8.38 22.71
N GLU A 110 -0.37 -8.01 23.98
CA GLU A 110 -1.46 -8.09 24.96
C GLU A 110 -2.71 -7.29 24.56
N THR A 111 -2.51 -6.13 23.92
CA THR A 111 -3.60 -5.25 23.50
C THR A 111 -3.47 -4.83 22.04
N VAL A 112 -4.62 -4.58 21.41
CA VAL A 112 -4.71 -4.01 20.07
C VAL A 112 -3.99 -2.64 19.96
N GLY A 113 -3.92 -1.89 21.08
CA GLY A 113 -3.18 -0.65 21.16
C GLY A 113 -1.67 -0.85 20.98
N ASN A 114 -1.11 -1.87 21.65
CA ASN A 114 0.29 -2.26 21.51
C ASN A 114 0.61 -2.69 20.08
N TYR A 115 -0.27 -3.48 19.47
CA TYR A 115 -0.15 -3.88 18.07
C TYR A 115 -0.15 -2.69 17.11
N SER A 116 -1.13 -1.80 17.21
CA SER A 116 -1.23 -0.66 16.28
C SER A 116 -0.09 0.35 16.48
N SER A 117 0.40 0.50 17.72
CA SER A 117 1.61 1.26 18.04
C SER A 117 2.84 0.65 17.37
N TYR A 118 3.02 -0.67 17.46
CA TYR A 118 4.08 -1.39 16.77
C TYR A 118 4.00 -1.23 15.25
N CYS A 119 2.80 -1.24 14.67
CA CYS A 119 2.57 -0.99 13.23
C CYS A 119 2.77 0.48 12.81
N ARG A 120 3.10 1.39 13.75
CA ARG A 120 3.22 2.85 13.53
C ARG A 120 1.97 3.49 12.90
N CYS A 121 0.80 2.90 13.12
CA CYS A 121 -0.47 3.39 12.58
C CYS A 121 -1.13 4.43 13.50
N VAL A 122 -0.69 4.52 14.75
CA VAL A 122 -1.13 5.55 15.71
C VAL A 122 -0.06 6.61 15.93
N LYS A 123 -0.49 7.78 16.41
CA LYS A 123 0.43 8.82 16.85
C LYS A 123 1.17 8.34 18.10
N ALA A 124 2.50 8.34 18.03
CA ALA A 124 3.34 8.05 19.18
C ALA A 124 3.32 9.21 20.18
N GLN A 125 2.50 9.11 21.21
CA GLN A 125 2.41 10.11 22.28
C GLN A 125 2.37 9.40 23.63
N SER A 126 3.23 9.83 24.55
CA SER A 126 3.15 9.45 25.96
C SER A 126 2.45 10.56 26.74
N THR A 127 1.40 10.22 27.48
CA THR A 127 0.63 11.13 28.32
C THR A 127 0.58 10.60 29.74
N SER A 128 0.77 11.47 30.73
CA SER A 128 0.58 11.16 32.15
C SER A 128 -0.13 12.33 32.81
N ASN A 129 -1.16 12.02 33.61
CA ASN A 129 -2.03 13.00 34.26
C ASN A 129 -2.54 14.10 33.31
N GLY A 130 -3.05 13.70 32.14
CA GLY A 130 -3.53 14.61 31.09
C GLY A 130 -2.45 15.42 30.36
N LYS A 131 -1.20 15.39 30.83
CA LYS A 131 -0.08 16.14 30.23
C LYS A 131 0.74 15.25 29.31
N LYS A 132 1.11 15.78 28.15
CA LYS A 132 2.05 15.13 27.23
C LYS A 132 3.43 15.07 27.88
N LYS A 133 3.97 13.86 28.07
CA LYS A 133 5.29 13.61 28.68
C LYS A 133 6.39 13.39 27.66
N GLY A 134 6.04 13.01 26.42
CA GLY A 134 7.03 12.82 25.36
C GLY A 134 6.43 12.30 24.06
N ASN A 135 7.28 12.24 23.04
CA ASN A 135 7.02 11.50 21.81
C ASN A 135 7.90 10.25 21.81
N ASN A 136 7.40 9.13 21.30
CA ASN A 136 8.28 7.98 21.03
C ASN A 136 9.24 8.33 19.87
N ASN A 137 10.39 7.68 19.80
CA ASN A 137 11.31 7.82 18.67
C ASN A 137 10.57 7.45 17.37
N ARG A 138 10.68 8.29 16.33
CA ARG A 138 10.11 8.02 14.99
C ARG A 138 10.61 6.70 14.38
N LYS A 139 11.74 6.17 14.88
CA LYS A 139 12.34 4.90 14.46
C LYS A 139 11.81 3.68 15.23
N ASN A 140 10.97 3.85 16.27
CA ASN A 140 10.39 2.72 17.01
C ASN A 140 9.17 2.12 16.30
N GLY A 141 8.97 0.81 16.46
CA GLY A 141 7.97 0.02 15.74
C GLY A 141 8.46 -0.49 14.39
N ASN A 142 7.58 -1.12 13.63
CA ASN A 142 7.90 -1.82 12.40
C ASN A 142 7.60 -0.96 11.16
N ARG A 143 8.65 -0.66 10.38
CA ARG A 143 8.52 0.15 9.15
C ARG A 143 7.78 -0.58 8.03
N TYR A 144 7.90 -1.90 7.96
CA TYR A 144 7.27 -2.72 6.93
C TYR A 144 5.77 -2.80 7.15
N LEU A 145 5.33 -3.04 8.40
CA LEU A 145 3.91 -2.95 8.76
C LEU A 145 3.33 -1.56 8.55
N SER A 146 4.10 -0.50 8.84
CA SER A 146 3.66 0.86 8.57
C SER A 146 3.39 1.11 7.09
N TRP A 147 4.29 0.64 6.23
CA TRP A 147 4.10 0.69 4.77
C TRP A 147 2.92 -0.18 4.35
N ALA A 148 2.86 -1.44 4.81
CA ALA A 148 1.84 -2.40 4.41
C ALA A 148 0.41 -1.91 4.70
N TYR A 149 0.17 -1.36 5.89
CA TYR A 149 -1.15 -0.84 6.24
C TYR A 149 -1.53 0.45 5.52
N VAL A 150 -0.55 1.28 5.15
CA VAL A 150 -0.80 2.47 4.32
C VAL A 150 -1.16 2.06 2.89
N GLU A 151 -0.48 1.08 2.31
CA GLU A 151 -0.85 0.52 1.01
C GLU A 151 -2.23 -0.15 1.07
N ALA A 152 -2.48 -0.97 2.10
CA ALA A 152 -3.78 -1.59 2.31
C ALA A 152 -4.91 -0.56 2.39
N ALA A 153 -4.69 0.56 3.09
CA ALA A 153 -5.66 1.66 3.15
C ALA A 153 -5.91 2.31 1.78
N ASN A 154 -4.86 2.54 0.99
CA ASN A 154 -4.98 3.09 -0.37
C ASN A 154 -5.74 2.16 -1.33
N HIS A 155 -5.59 0.85 -1.17
CA HIS A 155 -6.36 -0.13 -1.94
C HIS A 155 -7.80 -0.27 -1.41
N ASN A 156 -7.99 -0.36 -0.10
CA ASN A 156 -9.28 -0.52 0.56
C ASN A 156 -10.24 0.63 0.22
N LYS A 157 -9.78 1.89 0.17
CA LYS A 157 -10.62 3.03 -0.22
C LYS A 157 -11.14 2.96 -1.67
N ARG A 158 -10.45 2.22 -2.56
CA ARG A 158 -10.85 2.09 -3.97
C ARG A 158 -12.00 1.10 -4.11
N SER A 159 -11.93 -0.01 -3.39
CA SER A 159 -12.89 -1.12 -3.46
C SER A 159 -14.02 -1.06 -2.44
N CYS A 160 -13.86 -0.38 -1.30
CA CYS A 160 -14.86 -0.31 -0.23
C CYS A 160 -15.51 1.10 -0.15
N PRO A 161 -16.82 1.24 -0.46
CA PRO A 161 -17.51 2.53 -0.38
C PRO A 161 -17.51 3.16 1.03
N ARG A 162 -17.62 2.34 2.09
CA ARG A 162 -17.58 2.84 3.48
C ARG A 162 -16.21 3.43 3.83
N ALA A 163 -15.14 2.77 3.41
CA ALA A 163 -13.79 3.27 3.59
C ALA A 163 -13.53 4.56 2.82
N ARG A 164 -14.05 4.64 1.59
CA ARG A 164 -13.99 5.85 0.77
C ARG A 164 -14.66 7.03 1.48
N LYS A 165 -15.92 6.86 1.91
CA LYS A 165 -16.67 7.89 2.66
C LYS A 165 -15.94 8.31 3.94
N PHE A 166 -15.35 7.35 4.67
CA PHE A 166 -14.55 7.65 5.86
C PHE A 166 -13.34 8.53 5.53
N VAL A 167 -12.58 8.18 4.49
CA VAL A 167 -11.39 8.94 4.07
C VAL A 167 -11.79 10.32 3.55
N GLU A 168 -12.84 10.44 2.76
CA GLU A 168 -13.35 11.72 2.25
C GLU A 168 -13.74 12.66 3.40
N ARG A 169 -14.56 12.18 4.34
CA ARG A 169 -14.94 12.94 5.54
C ARG A 169 -13.71 13.36 6.34
N LYS A 170 -12.77 12.45 6.57
CA LYS A 170 -11.55 12.76 7.34
C LYS A 170 -10.61 13.72 6.60
N THR A 171 -10.63 13.71 5.26
CA THR A 171 -9.87 14.63 4.41
C THR A 171 -10.50 16.03 4.38
N ALA A 172 -11.81 16.14 4.60
CA ALA A 172 -12.45 17.44 4.82
C ALA A 172 -12.04 18.05 6.18
N GLU A 173 -11.84 17.22 7.22
CA GLU A 173 -11.43 17.68 8.55
C GLU A 173 -9.90 17.91 8.70
N LYS A 174 -9.08 17.16 7.95
CA LYS A 174 -7.61 17.08 8.07
C LYS A 174 -6.99 16.80 6.70
N ASN A 175 -5.66 16.87 6.56
CA ASN A 175 -5.03 16.51 5.28
C ASN A 175 -5.20 15.01 4.92
N TYR A 176 -5.09 14.72 3.62
CA TYR A 176 -5.22 13.37 3.05
C TYR A 176 -4.31 12.34 3.71
N THR A 177 -3.06 12.69 3.99
CA THR A 177 -2.09 11.78 4.62
C THR A 177 -2.56 11.32 6.00
N VAL A 178 -3.14 12.24 6.80
CA VAL A 178 -3.73 11.91 8.10
C VAL A 178 -4.97 11.04 7.94
N ALA A 179 -5.81 11.30 6.94
CA ALA A 179 -6.98 10.48 6.65
C ALA A 179 -6.61 9.03 6.29
N ILE A 180 -5.62 8.83 5.41
CA ILE A 180 -5.13 7.49 5.06
C ILE A 180 -4.50 6.79 6.26
N LYS A 181 -3.70 7.49 7.08
CA LYS A 181 -3.17 6.91 8.31
C LYS A 181 -4.26 6.51 9.30
N ALA A 182 -5.35 7.26 9.38
CA ALA A 182 -6.49 6.90 10.22
C ALA A 182 -7.19 5.63 9.71
N LEU A 183 -7.32 5.46 8.39
CA LEU A 183 -7.83 4.21 7.81
C LEU A 183 -6.86 3.04 8.02
N ALA A 184 -5.56 3.25 7.83
CA ALA A 184 -4.52 2.25 8.12
C ALA A 184 -4.59 1.76 9.58
N ASN A 185 -4.81 2.67 10.54
CA ASN A 185 -5.03 2.32 11.95
C ASN A 185 -6.33 1.53 12.20
N LYS A 186 -7.39 1.77 11.43
CA LYS A 186 -8.58 0.93 11.49
C LYS A 186 -8.24 -0.48 10.98
N LEU A 187 -7.58 -0.60 9.84
CA LEU A 187 -7.19 -1.89 9.26
C LEU A 187 -6.21 -2.67 10.14
N SER A 188 -5.26 -2.03 10.80
CA SER A 188 -4.36 -2.70 11.75
C SER A 188 -5.12 -3.28 12.94
N LYS A 189 -6.08 -2.55 13.49
CA LYS A 189 -6.94 -3.05 14.57
C LYS A 189 -7.79 -4.23 14.11
N ALA A 190 -8.39 -4.17 12.92
CA ALA A 190 -9.15 -5.29 12.37
C ALA A 190 -8.26 -6.53 12.19
N SER A 191 -7.07 -6.34 11.64
CA SER A 191 -6.10 -7.43 11.41
C SER A 191 -5.67 -8.09 12.71
N TYR A 192 -5.49 -7.33 13.79
CA TYR A 192 -5.21 -7.89 15.13
C TYR A 192 -6.30 -8.87 15.59
N PHE A 193 -7.57 -8.46 15.54
CA PHE A 193 -8.68 -9.33 15.95
C PHE A 193 -8.87 -10.52 15.02
N ILE A 194 -8.69 -10.32 13.71
CA ILE A 194 -8.77 -11.39 12.71
C ILE A 194 -7.69 -12.46 12.94
N MET A 195 -6.45 -12.05 13.21
CA MET A 195 -5.36 -12.98 13.50
C MET A 195 -5.53 -13.67 14.86
N ARG A 196 -5.98 -12.94 15.89
CA ARG A 196 -6.15 -13.48 17.25
C ARG A 196 -7.34 -14.44 17.34
N ASP A 197 -8.48 -14.03 16.79
CA ASP A 197 -9.77 -14.74 16.94
C ASP A 197 -10.05 -15.68 15.75
N GLN A 198 -9.18 -15.70 14.73
CA GLN A 198 -9.31 -16.51 13.51
C GLN A 198 -10.64 -16.30 12.76
N THR A 199 -11.18 -15.09 12.86
CA THR A 199 -12.46 -14.69 12.26
C THR A 199 -12.28 -14.05 10.88
N THR A 200 -13.36 -13.98 10.09
CA THR A 200 -13.36 -13.29 8.80
C THR A 200 -13.68 -11.80 8.97
N TYR A 201 -13.20 -10.98 8.04
CA TYR A 201 -13.45 -9.55 8.05
C TYR A 201 -14.94 -9.20 7.96
N ASP A 202 -15.41 -8.39 8.92
CA ASP A 202 -16.71 -7.74 8.89
C ASP A 202 -16.55 -6.21 8.77
N PRO A 203 -16.98 -5.58 7.66
CA PRO A 203 -16.97 -4.13 7.50
C PRO A 203 -17.81 -3.35 8.52
N SER A 204 -18.81 -3.97 9.16
CA SER A 204 -19.69 -3.33 10.14
C SER A 204 -18.91 -2.91 11.39
N LEU A 205 -18.01 -3.77 11.87
CA LEU A 205 -17.19 -3.56 13.06
C LEU A 205 -16.14 -2.45 12.87
N LEU A 206 -15.80 -2.14 11.62
CA LEU A 206 -14.73 -1.18 11.30
C LEU A 206 -15.22 0.26 11.21
N PHE A 207 -16.45 0.47 10.72
CA PHE A 207 -17.00 1.79 10.39
C PHE A 207 -18.27 2.14 11.17
N GLY A 208 -18.70 1.27 12.08
CA GLY A 208 -19.69 1.60 13.11
C GLY A 208 -19.22 2.65 14.09
#